data_AF-A0A9D7YA73-F1
#
_entry.id   AF-A0A9D7YA73-F1
#
_cell.length_a   1.000
_cell.length_b   1.000
_cell.length_c   1.000
_cell.angle_alpha   90.00
_cell.angle_beta   90.00
_cell.angle_gamma   90.00
#
_symmetry.space_group_name_H-M   'P 1'
#
loop_
_entity.id
_entity.type
_entity.pdbx_description
1 polymer ?
#
loop_
_entity_poly.entity_id
_entity_poly.type
_entity_poly.pdbx_seq_one_letter_code
_entity_poly.pdbx_strand_id
1 'polypeptide(L)'
;MSKDDLKKIEGIGPKIAEILSSKGIKTFADLSKAKADNLKKILDEAGPKFNIHDPATWSKQAALAAKGSWDELKKLQDVLNAGKTKK
;
A
#
# COMPACT_ATOMS: atom_id res chain seq x y z
N MET A 1 -1.32 -18.42 9.47
CA MET A 1 -0.77 -17.32 8.66
C MET A 1 -1.50 -16.05 9.07
N SER A 2 -0.81 -15.15 9.77
CA SER A 2 -1.39 -13.90 10.28
C SER A 2 -1.46 -12.85 9.17
N LYS A 3 -2.49 -11.99 9.18
CA LYS A 3 -2.56 -10.82 8.31
C LYS A 3 -1.68 -9.71 8.86
N ASP A 4 -1.01 -8.99 7.98
CA ASP A 4 -0.27 -7.80 8.38
C ASP A 4 -1.19 -6.58 8.45
N ASP A 5 -0.78 -5.58 9.22
CA ASP A 5 -1.48 -4.31 9.26
C ASP A 5 -1.04 -3.42 8.09
N LEU A 6 -1.68 -3.61 6.93
CA LEU A 6 -1.41 -2.83 5.71
C LEU A 6 -1.62 -1.32 5.89
N LYS A 7 -2.30 -0.89 6.96
CA LYS A 7 -2.48 0.53 7.29
C LYS A 7 -1.17 1.23 7.67
N LYS A 8 -0.10 0.47 7.94
CA LYS A 8 1.26 1.00 8.12
C LYS A 8 1.87 1.55 6.83
N ILE A 9 1.26 1.27 5.69
CA ILE A 9 1.65 1.79 4.39
C ILE A 9 0.90 3.12 4.16
N GLU A 10 1.65 4.19 3.96
CA GLU A 10 1.10 5.51 3.71
C GLU A 10 0.24 5.50 2.44
N GLY A 11 -0.96 6.05 2.55
CA GLY A 11 -1.99 6.02 1.51
C GLY A 11 -2.98 4.86 1.62
N ILE A 12 -2.73 3.87 2.49
CA ILE A 12 -3.65 2.76 2.75
C ILE A 12 -4.46 3.03 4.03
N GLY A 13 -5.70 3.49 3.87
CA GLY A 13 -6.66 3.60 4.97
C GLY A 13 -7.35 2.27 5.31
N PRO A 14 -8.16 2.21 6.39
CA PRO A 14 -8.87 0.99 6.81
C PRO A 14 -9.66 0.33 5.68
N LYS A 15 -10.35 1.14 4.85
CA LYS A 15 -11.19 0.60 3.78
C LYS A 15 -10.38 0.03 2.61
N ILE A 16 -9.24 0.64 2.28
CA ILE A 16 -8.33 0.12 1.27
C ILE A 16 -7.72 -1.20 1.75
N ALA A 17 -7.30 -1.28 3.02
CA ALA A 17 -6.79 -2.52 3.60
C ALA A 17 -7.81 -3.67 3.50
N GLU A 18 -9.11 -3.40 3.73
CA GLU A 18 -10.18 -4.37 3.53
C GLU A 18 -10.32 -4.81 2.05
N ILE A 19 -10.29 -3.87 1.11
CA ILE A 19 -10.39 -4.14 -0.33
C ILE A 19 -9.20 -4.99 -0.80
N LEU A 20 -7.98 -4.66 -0.38
CA LEU A 20 -6.79 -5.42 -0.71
C LEU A 20 -6.87 -6.84 -0.12
N SER A 21 -7.33 -6.95 1.13
CA SER A 21 -7.51 -8.25 1.80
C SER A 21 -8.53 -9.14 1.09
N SER A 22 -9.63 -8.57 0.58
CA SER A 22 -10.66 -9.31 -0.17
C SER A 22 -10.16 -9.77 -1.55
N LYS A 23 -9.17 -9.07 -2.12
CA LYS A 23 -8.46 -9.46 -3.35
C LYS A 23 -7.25 -10.37 -3.09
N GLY A 24 -7.06 -10.84 -1.86
CA GLY A 24 -6.01 -11.80 -1.49
C GLY A 24 -4.68 -11.17 -1.05
N ILE A 25 -4.57 -9.84 -1.02
CA ILE A 25 -3.37 -9.13 -0.55
C ILE A 25 -3.52 -8.90 0.96
N LYS A 26 -2.94 -9.80 1.77
CA LYS A 26 -3.16 -9.84 3.23
C LYS A 26 -1.90 -9.56 4.04
N THR A 27 -0.74 -9.60 3.40
CA THR A 27 0.57 -9.40 4.04
C THR A 27 1.37 -8.30 3.33
N PHE A 28 2.39 -7.77 4.01
CA PHE A 28 3.37 -6.88 3.40
C PHE A 28 4.10 -7.58 2.25
N ALA A 29 4.35 -8.88 2.38
CA ALA A 29 4.95 -9.68 1.32
C ALA A 29 4.06 -9.73 0.06
N ASP A 30 2.74 -9.92 0.23
CA ASP A 30 1.80 -9.91 -0.90
C ASP A 30 1.77 -8.54 -1.58
N LEU A 31 1.67 -7.47 -0.78
CA LEU A 31 1.60 -6.11 -1.29
C LEU A 31 2.90 -5.70 -1.99
N SER A 32 4.05 -6.15 -1.49
CA SER A 32 5.36 -5.87 -2.11
C SER A 32 5.52 -6.46 -3.51
N LYS A 33 4.78 -7.55 -3.80
CA LYS A 33 4.76 -8.23 -5.10
C LYS A 33 3.69 -7.69 -6.04
N ALA A 34 2.75 -6.90 -5.53
CA ALA A 34 1.69 -6.32 -6.34
C ALA A 34 2.24 -5.20 -7.23
N LYS A 35 1.81 -5.16 -8.50
CA LYS A 35 2.14 -4.08 -9.42
C LYS A 35 1.20 -2.90 -9.18
N ALA A 36 1.71 -1.68 -9.33
CA ALA A 36 0.92 -0.46 -9.19
C ALA A 36 -0.33 -0.46 -10.08
N ASP A 37 -0.23 -0.93 -11.32
CA ASP A 37 -1.38 -1.03 -12.25
C ASP A 37 -2.47 -1.98 -11.74
N ASN A 38 -2.08 -3.12 -11.17
CA ASN A 38 -3.03 -4.07 -10.59
C ASN A 38 -3.71 -3.48 -9.36
N LEU A 39 -2.95 -2.80 -8.50
CA LEU A 39 -3.50 -2.10 -7.33
C LEU A 39 -4.46 -1.00 -7.76
N LYS A 40 -4.12 -0.25 -8.81
CA LYS A 40 -4.97 0.80 -9.36
C LYS A 40 -6.28 0.23 -9.90
N LYS A 41 -6.22 -0.86 -10.66
CA LYS A 41 -7.42 -1.57 -11.13
C LYS A 41 -8.31 -2.04 -9.98
N ILE A 42 -7.72 -2.55 -8.89
CA ILE A 42 -8.47 -2.94 -7.69
C ILE A 42 -9.20 -1.74 -7.06
N LEU A 43 -8.55 -0.57 -6.99
CA LEU A 43 -9.17 0.65 -6.47
C LEU A 43 -10.28 1.16 -7.38
N ASP A 44 -10.06 1.15 -8.70
CA ASP A 44 -11.05 1.56 -9.69
C ASP A 44 -12.30 0.67 -9.63
N GLU A 45 -12.14 -0.65 -9.50
CA GLU A 45 -13.24 -1.61 -9.30
C GLU A 45 -13.98 -1.38 -7.98
N ALA A 46 -13.31 -0.86 -6.95
CA ALA A 46 -13.93 -0.57 -5.65
C ALA A 46 -14.73 0.75 -5.65
N GLY A 47 -14.58 1.57 -6.69
CA GLY A 47 -15.40 2.75 -6.97
C GLY A 47 -14.66 4.08 -6.91
N PRO A 48 -15.26 5.14 -7.48
CA PRO A 48 -14.59 6.41 -7.79
C PRO A 48 -13.96 7.12 -6.60
N LYS A 49 -14.46 6.88 -5.39
CA LYS A 49 -13.91 7.44 -4.14
C LYS A 49 -12.47 6.98 -3.86
N PHE A 50 -12.03 5.87 -4.44
CA PHE A 50 -10.68 5.34 -4.24
C PHE A 50 -9.68 5.79 -5.32
N ASN A 51 -10.15 6.33 -6.44
CA ASN A 51 -9.31 6.72 -7.58
C ASN A 51 -8.37 7.89 -7.26
N ILE A 52 -8.60 8.61 -6.17
CA ILE A 52 -7.72 9.69 -5.69
C ILE A 52 -6.41 9.16 -5.10
N HIS A 53 -6.40 7.89 -4.67
CA HIS A 53 -5.24 7.23 -4.10
C HIS A 53 -4.29 6.79 -5.21
N ASP A 54 -3.00 6.87 -4.93
CA ASP A 54 -1.95 6.45 -5.86
C ASP A 54 -1.15 5.30 -5.24
N PRO A 55 -1.24 4.09 -5.82
CA PRO A 55 -0.55 2.92 -5.29
C PRO A 55 0.93 2.83 -5.70
N ALA A 56 1.47 3.79 -6.45
CA ALA A 56 2.82 3.72 -7.03
C ALA A 56 3.92 3.40 -6.01
N THR A 57 3.77 3.84 -4.76
CA THR A 57 4.79 3.62 -3.71
C THR A 57 4.45 2.49 -2.75
N TRP A 58 3.23 1.94 -2.79
CA TRP A 58 2.76 0.95 -1.81
C TRP A 58 3.61 -0.30 -1.81
N SER A 59 3.97 -0.82 -2.99
CA SER A 59 4.80 -2.02 -3.10
C SER A 59 6.20 -1.81 -2.51
N LYS A 60 6.79 -0.61 -2.69
CA LYS A 60 8.10 -0.27 -2.12
C LYS A 60 8.05 -0.14 -0.60
N GLN A 61 7.05 0.57 -0.09
CA GLN A 61 6.82 0.68 1.35
C GLN A 61 6.58 -0.71 1.98
N ALA A 62 5.77 -1.55 1.34
CA ALA A 62 5.48 -2.89 1.79
C ALA A 62 6.71 -3.80 1.78
N ALA A 63 7.63 -3.64 0.81
CA ALA A 63 8.89 -4.38 0.80
C ALA A 63 9.77 -4.04 2.02
N LEU A 64 9.79 -2.79 2.48
CA LEU A 64 10.50 -2.39 3.70
C LEU A 64 9.80 -2.95 4.94
N ALA A 65 8.46 -2.84 5.02
CA ALA A 65 7.67 -3.40 6.11
C ALA A 65 7.83 -4.93 6.24
N ALA A 66 7.84 -5.65 5.11
CA ALA A 66 8.03 -7.10 5.06
C ALA A 66 9.42 -7.54 5.58
N LYS A 67 10.43 -6.66 5.47
CA LYS A 67 11.78 -6.88 6.01
C LYS A 67 11.94 -6.42 7.46
N GLY A 68 10.93 -5.79 8.04
CA GLY A 68 11.03 -5.15 9.35
C GLY A 68 11.87 -3.87 9.36
N SER A 69 12.19 -3.31 8.18
CA SER A 69 12.96 -2.07 8.02
C SER A 69 12.12 -0.82 8.34
N TRP A 70 11.64 -0.71 9.58
CA TRP A 70 10.72 0.35 9.99
C TRP A 70 11.34 1.75 9.94
N ASP A 71 12.64 1.88 10.24
CA ASP A 71 13.36 3.14 10.14
C ASP A 71 13.50 3.61 8.69
N GLU A 72 13.80 2.70 7.76
CA GLU A 72 13.87 3.00 6.33
C GLU A 72 12.49 3.33 5.76
N LEU A 73 11.45 2.62 6.22
CA LEU A 73 10.07 2.92 5.84
C LEU A 73 9.69 4.33 6.27
N LYS A 74 10.03 4.71 7.50
CA LYS A 74 9.75 6.06 8.00
C LYS A 74 10.46 7.13 7.18
N LYS A 75 11.76 6.97 6.90
CA LYS A 75 12.52 7.88 6.03
C LYS A 75 11.91 8.00 4.63
N LEU A 76 11.42 6.89 4.08
CA LEU A 76 10.71 6.90 2.81
C LEU A 76 9.40 7.70 2.93
N GLN A 77 8.60 7.48 3.97
CA GLN A 77 7.34 8.19 4.20
C GLN A 77 7.54 9.70 4.42
N ASP A 78 8.60 10.11 5.12
CA ASP A 78 8.92 11.53 5.36
C ASP A 78 9.16 12.32 4.05
N VAL A 79 9.61 11.65 2.99
CA VAL A 79 9.82 12.27 1.66
C VAL A 79 8.59 12.16 0.75
N LEU A 80 7.58 11.37 1.12
CA LEU A 80 6.32 11.27 0.39
C LEU A 80 5.37 12.43 0.77
N ASN A 81 4.36 12.62 -0.08
CA ASN A 81 3.21 13.47 0.20
C ASN A 81 1.95 12.64 0.04
N ALA A 82 1.36 12.19 1.15
CA ALA A 82 0.21 11.29 1.17
C ALA A 82 0.43 10.00 0.36
N GLY A 83 1.65 9.45 0.41
CA GLY A 83 2.05 8.24 -0.30
C GLY A 83 2.53 8.48 -1.74
N LYS A 84 2.55 9.73 -2.22
CA LYS A 84 3.02 10.10 -3.58
C LYS A 84 4.43 10.66 -3.53
N THR A 85 5.25 10.40 -4.53
CA THR A 85 6.55 11.09 -4.67
C THR A 85 6.30 12.58 -4.82
N LYS A 86 6.97 13.42 -4.01
CA LYS A 86 6.96 14.87 -4.22
C LYS A 86 7.45 15.13 -5.65
N LYS A 87 6.61 15.81 -6.42
CA LYS A 87 6.88 16.17 -7.82
C LYS A 87 7.83 17.36 -7.88
#